data_AF-A0A7V4E6Z2-F1
#
_entry.id   AF-A0A7V4E6Z2-F1
#
_cell.length_a   1.000
_cell.length_b   1.000
_cell.length_c   1.000
_cell.angle_alpha   90.00
_cell.angle_beta   90.00
_cell.angle_gamma   90.00
#
_symmetry.space_group_name_H-M   'P 1'
#
loop_
_entity.id
_entity.type
_entity.pdbx_description
1 polymer ?
#
loop_
_entity_poly.entity_id
_entity_poly.type
_entity_poly.pdbx_seq_one_letter_code
_entity_poly.pdbx_strand_id
1 'polypeptide(L)'
;EASGDYKTAASYYNLGLKALYPYAFDRQGRDIWEYGYRRAEAYLRFAPEKAARDARILAEKAAPAERGKLSQKTRAYALLVRAEEARGNAEGVLEAADLFYKSIGDTVWLGGLPKLFWEVTLSRAKALEALGRVEEARKVYAEIASTRDLLVPREVQAEAEKALSRLGAPVPKEASKAPEPPQAPPLPASEKPSVPPPTAFQEQAVEVVRGFLEALKSLDLAKVNQVLSQPLYDVLKERELQRRVTPEMRERAAKLRYEIARVTPPSPTAPLPKVEVVYDLGEGERLLVLYLVNNQDGRLVVLSGDLPPALAAFLGSADTKAVVRFLEEFHAFVGLPL
;
A
#
# COMPACT_ATOMS: atom_id res chain seq x y z
N GLU A 1 -7.87 30.98 1.54
CA GLU A 1 -8.45 29.62 1.61
C GLU A 1 -9.53 29.51 2.68
N ALA A 2 -9.25 29.84 3.94
CA ALA A 2 -10.25 29.78 5.03
C ALA A 2 -11.52 30.62 4.77
N SER A 3 -11.39 31.73 4.03
CA SER A 3 -12.52 32.58 3.61
C SER A 3 -13.24 32.11 2.34
N GLY A 4 -12.83 31.00 1.72
CA GLY A 4 -13.37 30.52 0.44
C GLY A 4 -12.94 31.30 -0.81
N ASP A 5 -12.21 32.41 -0.67
CA ASP A 5 -11.69 33.18 -1.80
C ASP A 5 -10.43 32.53 -2.40
N TYR A 6 -10.66 31.56 -3.29
CA TYR A 6 -9.60 30.82 -3.97
C TYR A 6 -8.88 31.63 -5.06
N LYS A 7 -9.52 32.66 -5.63
CA LYS A 7 -8.88 33.54 -6.63
C LYS A 7 -7.78 34.36 -5.98
N THR A 8 -8.08 34.97 -4.84
CA THR A 8 -7.11 35.74 -4.06
C THR A 8 -6.04 34.82 -3.48
N ALA A 9 -6.40 33.63 -3.01
CA ALA A 9 -5.42 32.64 -2.53
C ALA A 9 -4.40 32.25 -3.63
N ALA A 10 -4.88 31.92 -4.84
CA ALA A 10 -4.00 31.61 -5.97
C ALA A 10 -3.05 32.77 -6.31
N SER A 11 -3.52 34.02 -6.21
CA SER A 11 -2.70 35.22 -6.40
C SER A 11 -1.58 35.30 -5.36
N TYR A 12 -1.89 35.08 -4.07
CA TYR A 12 -0.88 35.09 -3.01
C TYR A 12 0.15 33.97 -3.13
N TYR A 13 -0.27 32.75 -3.47
CA TYR A 13 0.68 31.66 -3.72
C TYR A 13 1.60 31.96 -4.91
N ASN A 14 1.06 32.60 -5.96
CA ASN A 14 1.87 33.05 -7.09
C ASN A 14 2.89 34.13 -6.71
N LEU A 15 2.51 35.09 -5.85
CA LEU A 15 3.43 36.11 -5.33
C LEU A 15 4.55 35.47 -4.50
N GLY A 16 4.21 34.53 -3.62
CA GLY A 16 5.19 33.77 -2.84
C GLY A 16 6.17 33.00 -3.73
N LEU A 17 5.65 32.27 -4.72
CA LEU A 17 6.49 31.51 -5.67
C LEU A 17 7.44 32.42 -6.45
N LYS A 18 6.97 33.59 -6.93
CA LYS A 18 7.80 34.58 -7.63
C LYS A 18 8.88 35.20 -6.76
N ALA A 19 8.56 35.46 -5.49
CA ALA A 19 9.48 36.08 -4.55
C ALA A 19 10.59 35.12 -4.07
N LEU A 20 10.31 33.81 -4.07
CA LEU A 20 11.20 32.79 -3.54
C LEU A 20 11.96 32.02 -4.63
N TYR A 21 11.52 32.04 -5.89
CA TYR A 21 12.31 31.49 -6.98
C TYR A 21 13.61 32.30 -7.19
N PRO A 22 14.79 31.67 -7.41
CA PRO A 22 15.03 30.24 -7.67
C PRO A 22 15.45 29.40 -6.45
N TYR A 23 15.23 29.87 -5.21
CA TYR A 23 15.62 29.11 -4.02
C TYR A 23 14.79 27.83 -3.88
N ALA A 24 15.39 26.73 -3.38
CA ALA A 24 14.66 25.48 -3.17
C ALA A 24 13.76 25.50 -1.93
N PHE A 25 14.11 26.31 -0.92
CA PHE A 25 13.40 26.42 0.35
C PHE A 25 13.22 27.88 0.76
N ASP A 26 12.16 28.18 1.50
CA ASP A 26 11.94 29.50 2.09
C ASP A 26 12.73 29.70 3.41
N ARG A 27 12.66 30.90 4.00
CA ARG A 27 13.37 31.22 5.25
C ARG A 27 13.00 30.34 6.45
N GLN A 28 11.92 29.58 6.36
CA GLN A 28 11.42 28.67 7.39
C GLN A 28 11.70 27.19 7.03
N GLY A 29 12.47 26.95 5.96
CA GLY A 29 12.83 25.61 5.49
C GLY A 29 11.71 24.89 4.74
N ARG A 30 10.65 25.59 4.31
CA ARG A 30 9.56 24.98 3.54
C ARG A 30 9.93 24.93 2.07
N ASP A 31 9.63 23.80 1.44
CA ASP A 31 9.80 23.60 0.00
C ASP A 31 8.97 24.62 -0.79
N ILE A 32 9.63 25.40 -1.65
CA ILE A 32 8.96 26.43 -2.45
C ILE A 32 7.93 25.83 -3.42
N TRP A 33 8.09 24.56 -3.80
CA TRP A 33 7.16 23.87 -4.69
C TRP A 33 5.81 23.63 -4.03
N GLU A 34 5.73 23.62 -2.70
CA GLU A 34 4.45 23.59 -1.98
C GLU A 34 3.58 24.82 -2.31
N TYR A 35 4.17 26.00 -2.57
CA TYR A 35 3.40 27.17 -3.02
C TYR A 35 2.81 26.93 -4.41
N GLY A 36 3.57 26.31 -5.31
CA GLY A 36 3.08 25.91 -6.63
C GLY A 36 1.94 24.89 -6.52
N TYR A 37 2.09 23.89 -5.66
CA TYR A 37 1.06 22.88 -5.40
C TYR A 37 -0.23 23.50 -4.84
N ARG A 38 -0.13 24.38 -3.82
CA ARG A 38 -1.29 25.07 -3.24
C ARG A 38 -1.97 26.02 -4.23
N ARG A 39 -1.19 26.70 -5.09
CA ARG A 39 -1.74 27.50 -6.19
C ARG A 39 -2.58 26.64 -7.14
N ALA A 40 -2.06 25.47 -7.51
CA ALA A 40 -2.76 24.54 -8.39
C ALA A 40 -4.03 23.97 -7.72
N GLU A 41 -4.00 23.66 -6.42
CA GLU A 41 -5.21 23.28 -5.65
C GLU A 41 -6.24 24.40 -5.59
N ALA A 42 -5.82 25.66 -5.44
CA ALA A 42 -6.73 26.79 -5.50
C ALA A 42 -7.35 26.95 -6.90
N TYR A 43 -6.56 26.81 -7.97
CA TYR A 43 -7.07 26.84 -9.35
C TYR A 43 -8.08 25.73 -9.63
N LEU A 44 -7.94 24.55 -9.02
CA LEU A 44 -8.89 23.46 -9.22
C LEU A 44 -10.34 23.87 -8.93
N ARG A 45 -10.56 24.86 -8.06
CA ARG A 45 -11.89 25.34 -7.66
C ARG A 45 -12.55 26.29 -8.66
N PHE A 46 -11.80 26.95 -9.55
CA PHE A 46 -12.36 27.98 -10.44
C PHE A 46 -11.73 28.10 -11.84
N ALA A 47 -10.60 27.45 -12.08
CA ALA A 47 -9.87 27.43 -13.34
C ALA A 47 -9.12 26.08 -13.52
N PRO A 48 -9.83 24.96 -13.70
CA PRO A 48 -9.24 23.62 -13.80
C PRO A 48 -8.16 23.47 -14.89
N GLU A 49 -8.25 24.22 -15.98
CA GLU A 49 -7.24 24.27 -17.05
C GLU A 49 -5.90 24.86 -16.58
N LYS A 50 -5.92 25.80 -15.63
CA LYS A 50 -4.71 26.32 -14.99
C LYS A 50 -4.16 25.32 -13.97
N ALA A 51 -5.03 24.66 -13.22
CA ALA A 51 -4.65 23.61 -12.29
C ALA A 51 -3.93 22.45 -13.00
N ALA A 52 -4.48 21.96 -14.12
CA ALA A 52 -3.87 20.90 -14.91
C ALA A 52 -2.48 21.28 -15.45
N ARG A 53 -2.34 22.52 -15.95
CA ARG A 53 -1.04 23.04 -16.41
C ARG A 53 -0.01 23.09 -15.29
N ASP A 54 -0.38 23.65 -14.15
CA ASP A 54 0.52 23.76 -13.00
C ASP A 54 0.89 22.38 -12.44
N ALA A 55 -0.07 21.46 -12.39
CA ALA A 55 0.17 20.08 -11.97
C ALA A 55 1.18 19.35 -12.87
N ARG A 56 1.12 19.52 -14.20
CA ARG A 56 2.14 18.99 -15.11
C ARG A 56 3.53 19.56 -14.83
N ILE A 57 3.62 20.88 -14.67
CA ILE A 57 4.89 21.55 -14.36
C ILE A 57 5.48 21.04 -13.04
N LEU A 58 4.64 20.87 -12.02
CA LEU A 58 5.06 20.31 -10.72
C LEU A 58 5.53 18.86 -10.85
N ALA A 59 4.82 18.02 -11.61
CA ALA A 59 5.21 16.63 -11.80
C ALA A 59 6.57 16.49 -12.51
N GLU A 60 6.91 17.44 -13.39
CA GLU A 60 8.18 17.45 -14.12
C GLU A 60 9.33 18.11 -13.34
N LYS A 61 9.05 19.19 -12.58
CA LYS A 61 10.09 20.09 -12.04
C LYS A 61 10.22 20.08 -10.52
N ALA A 62 9.29 19.46 -9.80
CA ALA A 62 9.35 19.49 -8.35
C ALA A 62 10.58 18.76 -7.79
N ALA A 63 10.95 19.15 -6.57
CA ALA A 63 12.07 18.56 -5.85
C ALA A 63 11.90 17.03 -5.69
N PRO A 64 13.01 16.26 -5.68
CA PRO A 64 12.98 14.83 -5.41
C PRO A 64 12.39 14.54 -4.02
N ALA A 65 11.87 13.32 -3.85
CA ALA A 65 11.23 12.92 -2.61
C ALA A 65 12.20 12.98 -1.42
N GLU A 66 11.77 13.63 -0.33
CA GLU A 66 12.41 13.47 0.97
C GLU A 66 12.05 12.11 1.57
N ARG A 67 13.02 11.47 2.24
CA ARG A 67 12.83 10.15 2.84
C ARG A 67 11.65 10.16 3.82
N GLY A 68 10.67 9.30 3.59
CA GLY A 68 9.46 9.17 4.43
C GLY A 68 8.32 10.15 4.11
N LYS A 69 8.45 11.00 3.07
CA LYS A 69 7.35 11.85 2.59
C LYS A 69 6.83 11.39 1.24
N LEU A 70 5.55 11.66 0.98
CA LEU A 70 4.95 11.48 -0.34
C LEU A 70 5.62 12.42 -1.34
N SER A 71 6.10 11.89 -2.46
CA SER A 71 6.80 12.72 -3.45
C SER A 71 5.90 13.83 -4.00
N GLN A 72 6.46 15.02 -4.21
CA GLN A 72 5.77 16.13 -4.89
C GLN A 72 5.25 15.69 -6.27
N LYS A 73 6.04 14.89 -6.99
CA LYS A 73 5.68 14.35 -8.30
C LYS A 73 4.41 13.50 -8.25
N THR A 74 4.32 12.59 -7.27
CA THR A 74 3.13 11.73 -7.06
C THR A 74 1.92 12.57 -6.67
N ARG A 75 2.08 13.55 -5.78
CA ARG A 75 1.00 14.52 -5.43
C ARG A 75 0.55 15.30 -6.65
N ALA A 76 1.48 15.74 -7.49
CA ALA A 76 1.19 16.51 -8.69
C ALA A 76 0.41 15.69 -9.72
N TYR A 77 0.73 14.42 -9.94
CA TYR A 77 -0.08 13.57 -10.82
C TYR A 77 -1.49 13.31 -10.26
N ALA A 78 -1.64 13.10 -8.94
CA ALA A 78 -2.97 12.99 -8.34
C ALA A 78 -3.78 14.30 -8.48
N LEU A 79 -3.13 15.46 -8.39
CA LEU A 79 -3.76 16.76 -8.67
C LEU A 79 -4.12 16.91 -10.14
N LEU A 80 -3.27 16.43 -11.05
CA LEU A 80 -3.55 16.44 -12.50
C LEU A 80 -4.79 15.61 -12.83
N VAL A 81 -4.94 14.42 -12.24
CA VAL A 81 -6.15 13.58 -12.38
C VAL A 81 -7.40 14.37 -12.00
N ARG A 82 -7.41 15.00 -10.81
CA ARG A 82 -8.54 15.81 -10.34
C ARG A 82 -8.83 17.00 -11.27
N ALA A 83 -7.78 17.64 -11.80
CA ALA A 83 -7.91 18.76 -12.71
C ALA A 83 -8.49 18.35 -14.07
N GLU A 84 -8.05 17.23 -14.65
CA GLU A 84 -8.60 16.70 -15.89
C GLU A 84 -10.04 16.20 -15.70
N GLU A 85 -10.37 15.60 -14.55
CA GLU A 85 -11.75 15.22 -14.20
C GLU A 85 -12.66 16.47 -14.13
N ALA A 86 -12.20 17.53 -13.45
CA ALA A 86 -12.94 18.79 -13.36
C ALA A 86 -13.12 19.50 -14.73
N ARG A 87 -12.26 19.19 -15.72
CA ARG A 87 -12.39 19.67 -17.10
C ARG A 87 -13.34 18.81 -17.95
N GLY A 88 -13.77 17.66 -17.44
CA GLY A 88 -14.51 16.64 -18.21
C GLY A 88 -13.64 15.93 -19.25
N ASN A 89 -12.31 15.95 -19.10
CA ASN A 89 -11.37 15.32 -20.04
C ASN A 89 -11.05 13.89 -19.60
N ALA A 90 -11.89 12.94 -19.99
CA ALA A 90 -11.75 11.55 -19.58
C ALA A 90 -10.45 10.88 -20.06
N GLU A 91 -9.99 11.16 -21.29
CA GLU A 91 -8.70 10.64 -21.78
C GLU A 91 -7.53 11.17 -20.94
N GLY A 92 -7.54 12.47 -20.65
CA GLY A 92 -6.53 13.09 -19.79
C GLY A 92 -6.51 12.54 -18.36
N VAL A 93 -7.67 12.13 -17.82
CA VAL A 93 -7.75 11.43 -16.52
C VAL A 93 -7.04 10.09 -16.58
N LEU A 94 -7.25 9.29 -17.64
CA LEU A 94 -6.60 7.99 -17.79
C LEU A 94 -5.08 8.12 -17.91
N GLU A 95 -4.61 9.04 -18.75
CA GLU A 95 -3.17 9.31 -18.92
C GLU A 95 -2.52 9.77 -17.60
N ALA A 96 -3.17 10.68 -16.88
CA ALA A 96 -2.67 11.19 -15.61
C ALA A 96 -2.68 10.11 -14.52
N ALA A 97 -3.68 9.22 -14.51
CA ALA A 97 -3.75 8.10 -13.57
C ALA A 97 -2.60 7.10 -13.82
N ASP A 98 -2.31 6.76 -15.07
CA ASP A 98 -1.19 5.87 -15.42
C ASP A 98 0.16 6.47 -14.99
N LEU A 99 0.35 7.78 -15.17
CA LEU A 99 1.54 8.49 -14.69
C LEU A 99 1.61 8.52 -13.15
N PHE A 100 0.47 8.70 -12.49
CA PHE A 100 0.38 8.61 -11.04
C PHE A 100 0.85 7.22 -10.56
N TYR A 101 0.30 6.13 -11.09
CA TYR A 101 0.69 4.77 -10.68
C TYR A 101 2.18 4.49 -10.90
N LYS A 102 2.73 4.92 -12.04
CA LYS A 102 4.18 4.80 -12.31
C LYS A 102 5.04 5.56 -11.31
N SER A 103 4.56 6.71 -10.83
CA SER A 103 5.29 7.54 -9.86
C SER A 103 5.32 6.96 -8.44
N ILE A 104 4.48 5.98 -8.13
CA ILE A 104 4.41 5.40 -6.78
C ILE A 104 5.66 4.56 -6.45
N GLY A 105 6.34 3.99 -7.46
CA GLY A 105 7.52 3.14 -7.27
C GLY A 105 8.65 3.77 -6.45
N ASP A 106 8.69 5.10 -6.38
CA ASP A 106 9.71 5.87 -5.65
C ASP A 106 9.24 6.33 -4.24
N THR A 107 8.07 5.88 -3.77
CA THR A 107 7.40 6.45 -2.59
C THR A 107 7.02 5.42 -1.52
N VAL A 108 7.07 5.82 -0.25
CA VAL A 108 6.62 4.99 0.89
C VAL A 108 5.08 4.86 0.88
N TRP A 109 4.57 3.63 1.04
CA TRP A 109 3.14 3.30 0.99
C TRP A 109 2.29 3.80 2.19
N LEU A 110 2.85 4.68 3.02
CA LEU A 110 2.19 5.29 4.18
C LEU A 110 2.04 6.80 4.03
N GLY A 111 1.15 7.41 4.82
CA GLY A 111 0.78 8.82 4.73
C GLY A 111 -0.47 9.03 3.87
N GLY A 112 -0.57 10.14 3.15
CA GLY A 112 -1.73 10.45 2.31
C GLY A 112 -1.85 9.61 1.02
N LEU A 113 -0.90 8.72 0.73
CA LEU A 113 -0.85 7.97 -0.53
C LEU A 113 -2.02 6.98 -0.72
N PRO A 114 -2.43 6.16 0.27
CA PRO A 114 -3.57 5.24 0.09
C PRO A 114 -4.86 5.99 -0.25
N LYS A 115 -5.11 7.13 0.41
CA LYS A 115 -6.24 7.99 0.08
C LYS A 115 -6.19 8.47 -1.37
N LEU A 116 -5.05 9.04 -1.79
CA LEU A 116 -4.88 9.52 -3.17
C LEU A 116 -4.97 8.39 -4.19
N PHE A 117 -4.46 7.20 -3.87
CA PHE A 117 -4.54 6.03 -4.73
C PHE A 117 -5.99 5.65 -5.00
N TRP A 118 -6.81 5.53 -3.96
CA TRP A 118 -8.22 5.16 -4.11
C TRP A 118 -9.04 6.26 -4.80
N GLU A 119 -8.76 7.53 -4.51
CA GLU A 119 -9.36 8.66 -5.22
C GLU A 119 -9.02 8.65 -6.72
N VAL A 120 -7.74 8.46 -7.08
CA VAL A 120 -7.30 8.38 -8.48
C VAL A 120 -7.92 7.17 -9.19
N THR A 121 -7.98 6.02 -8.52
CA THR A 121 -8.59 4.79 -9.07
C THR A 121 -10.08 4.97 -9.32
N LEU A 122 -10.79 5.70 -8.45
CA LEU A 122 -12.18 6.07 -8.68
C LEU A 122 -12.35 7.01 -9.89
N SER A 123 -11.53 8.05 -9.99
CA SER A 123 -11.55 8.96 -11.15
C SER A 123 -11.25 8.22 -12.45
N ARG A 124 -10.32 7.26 -12.44
CA ARG A 124 -10.04 6.36 -13.57
C ARG A 124 -11.27 5.54 -13.96
N ALA A 125 -11.97 4.95 -12.99
CA ALA A 125 -13.20 4.19 -13.27
C ALA A 125 -14.28 5.07 -13.92
N LYS A 126 -14.48 6.30 -13.41
CA LYS A 126 -15.41 7.28 -13.98
C LYS A 126 -15.03 7.68 -15.41
N ALA A 127 -13.74 7.88 -15.67
CA ALA A 127 -13.25 8.19 -17.00
C ALA A 127 -13.45 7.01 -17.99
N LEU A 128 -13.21 5.78 -17.56
CA LEU A 128 -13.51 4.59 -18.35
C LEU A 128 -15.01 4.50 -18.68
N GLU A 129 -15.88 4.77 -17.71
CA GLU A 129 -17.33 4.80 -17.92
C GLU A 129 -17.72 5.90 -18.93
N ALA A 130 -17.19 7.12 -18.76
CA ALA A 130 -17.46 8.25 -19.65
C ALA A 130 -17.02 8.01 -21.11
N LEU A 131 -15.96 7.22 -21.31
CA LEU A 131 -15.49 6.79 -22.63
C LEU A 131 -16.23 5.57 -23.19
N GLY A 132 -17.25 5.07 -22.49
CA GLY A 132 -18.03 3.90 -22.92
C GLY A 132 -17.33 2.55 -22.68
N ARG A 133 -16.19 2.51 -21.97
CA ARG A 133 -15.47 1.28 -21.59
C ARG A 133 -16.10 0.66 -20.34
N VAL A 134 -17.41 0.41 -20.42
CA VAL A 134 -18.28 0.08 -19.27
C VAL A 134 -17.85 -1.20 -18.54
N GLU A 135 -17.41 -2.23 -19.25
CA GLU A 135 -16.95 -3.48 -18.62
C GLU A 135 -15.66 -3.29 -17.80
N GLU A 136 -14.77 -2.42 -18.27
CA GLU A 136 -13.54 -2.11 -17.55
C GLU A 136 -13.84 -1.23 -16.33
N ALA A 137 -14.71 -0.22 -16.50
CA ALA A 137 -15.18 0.60 -15.39
C ALA A 137 -15.86 -0.27 -14.31
N ARG A 138 -16.75 -1.20 -14.70
CA ARG A 138 -17.43 -2.12 -13.78
C ARG A 138 -16.43 -2.96 -12.98
N LYS A 139 -15.38 -3.49 -13.61
CA LYS A 139 -14.32 -4.23 -12.90
C LYS A 139 -13.65 -3.37 -11.84
N VAL A 140 -13.26 -2.15 -12.19
CA VAL A 140 -12.60 -1.23 -11.26
C VAL A 140 -13.55 -0.81 -10.11
N TYR A 141 -14.82 -0.53 -10.40
CA TYR A 141 -15.79 -0.21 -9.33
C TYR A 141 -16.04 -1.41 -8.41
N ALA A 142 -16.15 -2.63 -8.95
CA ALA A 142 -16.32 -3.86 -8.17
C ALA A 142 -15.12 -4.10 -7.25
N GLU A 143 -13.92 -3.80 -7.75
CA GLU A 143 -12.69 -3.86 -6.99
C GLU A 143 -12.69 -2.87 -5.82
N ILE A 144 -13.07 -1.60 -6.05
CA ILE A 144 -13.18 -0.60 -4.99
C ILE A 144 -14.25 -1.01 -3.95
N ALA A 145 -15.44 -1.41 -4.40
CA ALA A 145 -16.57 -1.73 -3.52
C ALA A 145 -16.32 -2.96 -2.65
N SER A 146 -15.72 -4.01 -3.22
CA SER A 146 -15.41 -5.26 -2.50
C SER A 146 -14.21 -5.15 -1.56
N THR A 147 -13.47 -4.04 -1.62
CA THR A 147 -12.31 -3.81 -0.75
C THR A 147 -12.78 -3.55 0.69
N ARG A 148 -12.38 -4.43 1.62
CA ARG A 148 -12.67 -4.31 3.07
C ARG A 148 -11.58 -3.58 3.86
N ASP A 149 -10.74 -2.83 3.16
CA ASP A 149 -9.59 -2.10 3.70
C ASP A 149 -10.02 -0.83 4.46
N LEU A 150 -9.48 -0.59 5.65
CA LEU A 150 -9.66 0.64 6.43
C LEU A 150 -9.08 1.89 5.74
N LEU A 151 -8.23 1.71 4.73
CA LEU A 151 -7.56 2.77 4.00
C LEU A 151 -8.35 3.27 2.78
N VAL A 152 -9.46 2.61 2.41
CA VAL A 152 -10.39 3.14 1.41
C VAL A 152 -11.25 4.22 2.05
N PRO A 153 -11.26 5.45 1.50
CA PRO A 153 -12.19 6.46 1.98
C PRO A 153 -13.65 5.99 1.81
N ARG A 154 -14.47 6.11 2.86
CA ARG A 154 -15.89 5.68 2.82
C ARG A 154 -16.66 6.28 1.65
N GLU A 155 -16.37 7.53 1.30
CA GLU A 155 -16.98 8.23 0.16
C GLU A 155 -16.61 7.58 -1.18
N VAL A 156 -15.36 7.12 -1.33
CA VAL A 156 -14.89 6.43 -2.53
C VAL A 156 -15.59 5.07 -2.67
N GLN A 157 -15.72 4.33 -1.57
CA GLN A 157 -16.42 3.04 -1.56
C GLN A 157 -17.91 3.20 -1.90
N ALA A 158 -18.59 4.16 -1.27
CA ALA A 158 -20.01 4.42 -1.51
C ALA A 158 -20.29 4.84 -2.96
N GLU A 159 -19.43 5.68 -3.55
CA GLU A 159 -19.58 6.09 -4.96
C GLU A 159 -19.37 4.90 -5.92
N ALA A 160 -18.43 4.00 -5.62
CA ALA A 160 -18.21 2.79 -6.41
C ALA A 160 -19.40 1.81 -6.33
N GLU A 161 -19.96 1.59 -5.14
CA GLU A 161 -21.16 0.76 -4.95
C GLU A 161 -22.38 1.32 -5.71
N LYS A 162 -22.56 2.64 -5.65
CA LYS A 162 -23.61 3.34 -6.40
C LYS A 162 -23.42 3.20 -7.90
N ALA A 163 -22.18 3.35 -8.39
CA ALA A 163 -21.85 3.17 -9.81
C ALA A 163 -22.12 1.73 -10.27
N LEU A 164 -21.73 0.71 -9.49
CA LEU A 164 -22.05 -0.69 -9.79
C LEU A 164 -23.54 -0.95 -9.87
N SER A 165 -24.29 -0.42 -8.92
CA SER A 165 -25.75 -0.56 -8.88
C SER A 165 -26.39 0.05 -10.12
N ARG A 166 -25.88 1.20 -10.60
CA ARG A 166 -26.29 1.85 -11.85
C ARG A 166 -25.93 1.03 -13.09
N LEU A 167 -24.73 0.45 -13.12
CA LEU A 167 -24.21 -0.30 -14.27
C LEU A 167 -24.82 -1.71 -14.41
N GLY A 168 -25.45 -2.24 -13.36
CA GLY A 168 -26.07 -3.57 -13.37
C GLY A 168 -25.07 -4.74 -13.48
N ALA A 169 -25.60 -5.96 -13.50
CA ALA A 169 -24.80 -7.18 -13.58
C ALA A 169 -24.06 -7.32 -14.93
N PRO A 170 -22.89 -8.00 -14.97
CA PRO A 170 -22.18 -8.25 -16.21
C PRO A 170 -23.03 -9.10 -17.16
N VAL A 171 -23.18 -8.62 -18.40
CA VAL A 171 -23.78 -9.43 -19.47
C VAL A 171 -22.76 -10.53 -19.81
N PRO A 172 -23.10 -11.82 -19.65
CA PRO A 172 -22.16 -12.90 -19.96
C PRO A 172 -21.77 -12.81 -21.43
N LYS A 173 -20.49 -12.54 -21.71
CA LYS A 173 -19.93 -12.79 -23.03
C LYS A 173 -19.81 -14.31 -23.20
N GLU A 174 -20.52 -14.88 -24.18
CA GLU A 174 -20.34 -16.26 -24.60
C GLU A 174 -18.84 -16.53 -24.85
N ALA A 175 -18.31 -17.52 -24.15
CA ALA A 175 -16.92 -17.91 -24.24
C ALA A 175 -16.65 -18.55 -25.61
N SER A 176 -16.02 -17.78 -26.51
CA SER A 176 -15.35 -18.34 -27.68
C SER A 176 -14.18 -19.21 -27.21
N LYS A 177 -14.29 -20.52 -27.42
CA LYS A 177 -13.21 -21.50 -27.17
C LYS A 177 -11.96 -21.11 -27.97
N ALA A 178 -10.81 -21.03 -27.29
CA ALA A 178 -9.49 -21.06 -27.91
C ALA A 178 -8.67 -22.21 -27.29
N PRO A 179 -7.78 -22.87 -28.06
CA PRO A 179 -7.17 -24.16 -27.70
C PRO A 179 -5.96 -24.02 -26.76
N GLU A 180 -5.62 -25.12 -26.09
CA GLU A 180 -4.52 -25.28 -25.12
C GLU A 180 -3.13 -24.90 -25.66
N PRO A 181 -2.24 -24.30 -24.84
CA PRO A 181 -0.83 -24.16 -25.16
C PRO A 181 -0.01 -25.42 -24.83
N PRO A 182 1.02 -25.76 -25.63
CA PRO A 182 1.85 -26.95 -25.45
C PRO A 182 2.87 -26.84 -24.29
N GLN A 183 3.19 -28.01 -23.72
CA GLN A 183 4.13 -28.22 -22.60
C GLN A 183 5.58 -27.82 -22.95
N ALA A 184 6.28 -27.20 -22.00
CA ALA A 184 7.72 -26.91 -22.06
C ALA A 184 8.55 -27.92 -21.22
N PRO A 185 9.83 -28.20 -21.57
CA PRO A 185 10.69 -29.20 -20.91
C PRO A 185 11.37 -28.68 -19.61
N PRO A 186 12.01 -29.56 -18.81
CA PRO A 186 12.48 -29.25 -17.45
C PRO A 186 13.80 -28.44 -17.40
N LEU A 187 13.93 -27.60 -16.37
CA LEU A 187 15.13 -26.82 -16.01
C LEU A 187 16.11 -27.63 -15.13
N PRO A 188 17.44 -27.46 -15.28
CA PRO A 188 18.44 -28.07 -14.40
C PRO A 188 18.74 -27.23 -13.14
N ALA A 189 19.53 -27.86 -12.25
CA ALA A 189 19.63 -27.67 -10.81
C ALA A 189 20.26 -26.36 -10.28
N SER A 190 19.88 -26.08 -9.02
CA SER A 190 20.22 -24.95 -8.15
C SER A 190 21.71 -24.71 -7.91
N GLU A 191 22.12 -23.43 -7.99
CA GLU A 191 23.30 -22.89 -7.32
C GLU A 191 22.86 -22.09 -6.07
N LYS A 192 23.53 -22.33 -4.94
CA LYS A 192 23.32 -21.61 -3.68
C LYS A 192 23.78 -20.14 -3.83
N PRO A 193 22.96 -19.13 -3.49
CA PRO A 193 23.42 -17.74 -3.49
C PRO A 193 24.33 -17.47 -2.28
N SER A 194 25.54 -16.98 -2.57
CA SER A 194 26.44 -16.34 -1.61
C SER A 194 25.79 -15.06 -1.07
N VAL A 195 25.78 -14.89 0.26
CA VAL A 195 25.12 -13.80 0.97
C VAL A 195 26.04 -12.56 1.01
N PRO A 196 25.66 -11.41 0.41
CA PRO A 196 26.37 -10.15 0.60
C PRO A 196 26.13 -9.59 2.02
N PRO A 197 27.03 -8.73 2.56
CA PRO A 197 26.93 -8.23 3.92
C PRO A 197 25.64 -7.40 4.14
N PRO A 198 25.03 -7.44 5.34
CA PRO A 198 23.75 -6.81 5.57
C PRO A 198 23.84 -5.28 5.57
N THR A 199 22.86 -4.66 4.92
CA THR A 199 22.61 -3.21 5.00
C THR A 199 21.79 -2.91 6.26
N ALA A 200 21.81 -1.66 6.76
CA ALA A 200 21.03 -1.25 7.94
C ALA A 200 19.52 -1.59 7.88
N PHE A 201 18.96 -1.70 6.67
CA PHE A 201 17.60 -2.17 6.44
C PHE A 201 17.41 -3.66 6.77
N GLN A 202 18.37 -4.51 6.41
CA GLN A 202 18.32 -5.94 6.68
C GLN A 202 18.41 -6.23 8.17
N GLU A 203 19.23 -5.47 8.90
CA GLU A 203 19.31 -5.58 10.37
C GLU A 203 17.96 -5.28 11.02
N GLN A 204 17.30 -4.20 10.60
CA GLN A 204 15.97 -3.83 11.10
C GLN A 204 14.90 -4.88 10.76
N ALA A 205 14.94 -5.43 9.54
CA ALA A 205 14.02 -6.50 9.12
C ALA A 205 14.20 -7.78 9.96
N VAL A 206 15.46 -8.17 10.21
CA VAL A 206 15.80 -9.29 11.09
C VAL A 206 15.31 -9.03 12.51
N GLU A 207 15.52 -7.83 13.04
CA GLU A 207 15.12 -7.47 14.40
C GLU A 207 13.60 -7.55 14.61
N VAL A 208 12.81 -7.06 13.64
CA VAL A 208 11.35 -7.11 13.71
C VAL A 208 10.84 -8.54 13.67
N VAL A 209 11.33 -9.36 12.74
CA VAL A 209 10.92 -10.77 12.62
C VAL A 209 11.36 -11.58 13.84
N ARG A 210 12.57 -11.33 14.35
CA ARG A 210 13.04 -11.92 15.60
C ARG A 210 12.15 -11.50 16.77
N GLY A 211 11.79 -10.22 16.86
CA GLY A 211 10.89 -9.70 17.89
C GLY A 211 9.53 -10.38 17.88
N PHE A 212 8.97 -10.64 16.69
CA PHE A 212 7.74 -11.41 16.51
C PHE A 212 7.88 -12.85 17.00
N LEU A 213 8.92 -13.58 16.59
CA LEU A 213 9.10 -14.98 16.95
C LEU A 213 9.44 -15.16 18.44
N GLU A 214 10.23 -14.25 19.02
CA GLU A 214 10.51 -14.28 20.46
C GLU A 214 9.28 -13.90 21.30
N ALA A 215 8.43 -12.99 20.83
CA ALA A 215 7.14 -12.69 21.50
C ALA A 215 6.22 -13.92 21.52
N LEU A 216 6.24 -14.74 20.47
CA LEU A 216 5.52 -16.02 20.44
C LEU A 216 6.12 -17.04 21.42
N LYS A 217 7.45 -17.19 21.44
CA LYS A 217 8.12 -18.08 22.41
C LYS A 217 7.82 -17.73 23.86
N SER A 218 7.63 -16.44 24.16
CA SER A 218 7.25 -15.97 25.50
C SER A 218 5.74 -15.95 25.76
N LEU A 219 4.89 -16.25 24.75
CA LEU A 219 3.44 -16.05 24.79
C LEU A 219 3.05 -14.64 25.26
N ASP A 220 3.74 -13.62 24.73
CA ASP A 220 3.42 -12.21 24.95
C ASP A 220 2.54 -11.71 23.79
N LEU A 221 1.24 -11.95 23.90
CA LEU A 221 0.27 -11.65 22.83
C LEU A 221 0.15 -10.15 22.54
N ALA A 222 0.40 -9.30 23.56
CA ALA A 222 0.45 -7.86 23.40
C ALA A 222 1.63 -7.45 22.51
N LYS A 223 2.81 -8.03 22.75
CA LYS A 223 4.00 -7.78 21.93
C LYS A 223 3.87 -8.36 20.53
N VAL A 224 3.19 -9.50 20.38
CA VAL A 224 2.82 -10.03 19.06
C VAL A 224 1.95 -9.01 18.30
N ASN A 225 0.88 -8.50 18.90
CA ASN A 225 0.02 -7.49 18.28
C ASN A 225 0.79 -6.20 17.89
N GLN A 226 1.77 -5.77 18.70
CA GLN A 226 2.56 -4.55 18.43
C GLN A 226 3.45 -4.64 17.19
N VAL A 227 3.87 -5.85 16.80
CA VAL A 227 4.76 -6.06 15.65
C VAL A 227 4.00 -6.47 14.39
N LEU A 228 2.67 -6.57 14.45
CA LEU A 228 1.79 -6.87 13.33
C LEU A 228 1.19 -5.59 12.72
N SER A 229 1.03 -5.56 11.40
CA SER A 229 0.34 -4.45 10.70
C SER A 229 -1.15 -4.38 11.00
N GLN A 230 -1.79 -5.54 11.21
CA GLN A 230 -3.17 -5.65 11.68
C GLN A 230 -3.17 -6.51 12.94
N PRO A 231 -3.66 -5.99 14.08
CA PRO A 231 -3.73 -6.79 15.30
C PRO A 231 -4.68 -7.97 15.06
N LEU A 232 -4.21 -9.18 15.41
CA LEU A 232 -5.02 -10.38 15.26
C LEU A 232 -6.01 -10.54 16.42
N TYR A 233 -5.61 -10.08 17.61
CA TYR A 233 -6.45 -10.14 18.82
C TYR A 233 -6.95 -8.74 19.15
N ASP A 234 -8.26 -8.60 19.34
CA ASP A 234 -8.79 -7.41 20.01
C ASP A 234 -8.32 -7.38 21.49
N VAL A 235 -8.40 -6.21 22.12
CA VAL A 235 -7.88 -5.99 23.48
C VAL A 235 -8.56 -6.88 24.53
N LEU A 236 -9.81 -7.28 24.33
CA LEU A 236 -10.54 -8.15 25.26
C LEU A 236 -10.09 -9.60 25.10
N LYS A 237 -9.99 -10.06 23.86
CA LYS A 237 -9.53 -11.39 23.48
C LYS A 237 -8.07 -11.62 23.86
N GLU A 238 -7.20 -10.62 23.66
CA GLU A 238 -5.81 -10.64 24.11
C GLU A 238 -5.73 -10.89 25.63
N ARG A 239 -6.47 -10.11 26.43
CA ARG A 239 -6.50 -10.27 27.89
C ARG A 239 -7.08 -11.61 28.33
N GLU A 240 -8.08 -12.10 27.62
CA GLU A 240 -8.68 -13.40 27.89
C GLU A 240 -7.69 -14.54 27.62
N LEU A 241 -7.04 -14.53 26.45
CA LEU A 241 -6.04 -15.53 26.07
C LEU A 241 -4.84 -15.51 27.01
N GLN A 242 -4.36 -14.31 27.38
CA GLN A 242 -3.24 -14.18 28.33
C GLN A 242 -3.54 -14.80 29.69
N ARG A 243 -4.81 -14.76 30.15
CA ARG A 243 -5.26 -15.42 31.39
C ARG A 243 -5.33 -16.95 31.29
N ARG A 244 -5.45 -17.48 30.07
CA ARG A 244 -5.51 -18.92 29.80
C ARG A 244 -4.13 -19.56 29.61
N VAL A 245 -3.06 -18.75 29.50
CA VAL A 245 -1.69 -19.24 29.37
C VAL A 245 -1.25 -19.97 30.64
N THR A 246 -0.96 -21.26 30.53
CA THR A 246 -0.40 -22.07 31.62
C THR A 246 1.13 -22.18 31.53
N PRO A 247 1.83 -22.60 32.61
CA PRO A 247 3.27 -22.88 32.55
C PRO A 247 3.64 -23.92 31.49
N GLU A 248 2.82 -24.96 31.31
CA GLU A 248 3.05 -26.00 30.30
C GLU A 248 2.95 -25.44 28.88
N MET A 249 2.02 -24.49 28.64
CA MET A 249 1.92 -23.80 27.35
C MET A 249 3.16 -22.96 27.07
N ARG A 250 3.71 -22.28 28.09
CA ARG A 250 4.97 -21.51 27.96
C ARG A 250 6.17 -22.40 27.68
N GLU A 251 6.26 -23.55 28.34
CA GLU A 251 7.31 -24.54 28.07
C GLU A 251 7.20 -25.11 26.65
N ARG A 252 5.98 -25.32 26.15
CA ARG A 252 5.76 -25.71 24.75
C ARG A 252 6.14 -24.59 23.79
N ALA A 253 5.69 -23.36 24.02
CA ALA A 253 6.02 -22.20 23.21
C ALA A 253 7.54 -21.99 23.10
N ALA A 254 8.29 -22.18 24.19
CA ALA A 254 9.75 -22.07 24.22
C ALA A 254 10.47 -23.10 23.33
N LYS A 255 9.81 -24.20 22.96
CA LYS A 255 10.35 -25.23 22.05
C LYS A 255 10.26 -24.84 20.58
N LEU A 256 9.57 -23.76 20.22
CA LEU A 256 9.60 -23.22 18.86
C LEU A 256 11.06 -22.93 18.46
N ARG A 257 11.54 -23.64 17.44
CA ARG A 257 12.83 -23.38 16.79
C ARG A 257 12.59 -22.58 15.53
N TYR A 258 13.46 -21.61 15.26
CA TYR A 258 13.40 -20.85 14.02
C TYR A 258 14.80 -20.37 13.60
N GLU A 259 14.95 -20.16 12.30
CA GLU A 259 16.11 -19.54 11.66
C GLU A 259 15.63 -18.57 10.59
N ILE A 260 16.16 -17.34 10.60
CA ILE A 260 15.90 -16.36 9.54
C ILE A 260 16.84 -16.69 8.38
N ALA A 261 16.33 -17.40 7.38
CA ALA A 261 17.13 -17.94 6.28
C ALA A 261 17.52 -16.88 5.25
N ARG A 262 16.61 -15.94 4.93
CA ARG A 262 16.86 -14.92 3.91
C ARG A 262 16.06 -13.66 4.13
N VAL A 263 16.71 -12.51 3.94
CA VAL A 263 16.04 -11.21 3.81
C VAL A 263 16.20 -10.73 2.37
N THR A 264 15.08 -10.50 1.70
CA THR A 264 15.03 -9.96 0.34
C THR A 264 14.54 -8.51 0.41
N PRO A 265 15.34 -7.52 -0.02
CA PRO A 265 14.90 -6.13 -0.06
C PRO A 265 13.78 -5.94 -1.10
N PRO A 266 13.01 -4.85 -1.00
CA PRO A 266 11.99 -4.54 -1.99
C PRO A 266 12.61 -4.32 -3.37
N SER A 267 11.90 -4.75 -4.41
CA SER A 267 12.29 -4.61 -5.80
C SER A 267 11.12 -4.11 -6.65
N PRO A 268 11.36 -3.66 -7.90
CA PRO A 268 10.29 -3.20 -8.79
C PRO A 268 9.20 -4.25 -9.08
N THR A 269 9.51 -5.54 -8.94
CA THR A 269 8.59 -6.66 -9.17
C THR A 269 8.05 -7.27 -7.86
N ALA A 270 8.64 -6.91 -6.72
CA ALA A 270 8.23 -7.33 -5.39
C ALA A 270 8.40 -6.14 -4.43
N PRO A 271 7.41 -5.23 -4.36
CA PRO A 271 7.57 -3.93 -3.70
C PRO A 271 7.68 -4.02 -2.18
N LEU A 272 7.44 -5.21 -1.61
CA LEU A 272 7.57 -5.46 -0.19
C LEU A 272 8.89 -6.18 0.13
N PRO A 273 9.58 -5.76 1.20
CA PRO A 273 10.59 -6.58 1.81
C PRO A 273 10.02 -7.93 2.23
N LYS A 274 10.78 -8.99 1.95
CA LYS A 274 10.41 -10.38 2.24
C LYS A 274 11.43 -11.00 3.17
N VAL A 275 10.97 -11.68 4.19
CA VAL A 275 11.81 -12.46 5.12
C VAL A 275 11.35 -13.91 5.08
N GLU A 276 12.28 -14.80 4.79
CA GLU A 276 12.09 -16.25 4.82
C GLU A 276 12.57 -16.78 6.17
N VAL A 277 11.67 -17.42 6.90
CA VAL A 277 11.93 -18.02 8.21
C VAL A 277 11.71 -19.51 8.10
N VAL A 278 12.73 -20.30 8.41
CA VAL A 278 12.58 -21.74 8.62
C VAL A 278 12.18 -21.93 10.08
N TYR A 279 11.13 -22.67 10.36
CA TYR A 279 10.66 -22.93 11.72
C TYR A 279 10.30 -24.40 11.93
N ASP A 280 10.35 -24.85 13.19
CA ASP A 280 10.01 -26.21 13.59
C ASP A 280 9.20 -26.20 14.90
N LEU A 281 8.02 -26.82 14.85
CA LEU A 281 7.09 -27.04 15.97
C LEU A 281 7.14 -28.48 16.51
N GLY A 282 8.13 -29.28 16.11
CA GLY A 282 8.29 -30.68 16.49
C GLY A 282 7.78 -31.68 15.45
N GLU A 283 7.25 -31.21 14.32
CA GLU A 283 6.77 -32.03 13.19
C GLU A 283 7.69 -31.96 11.96
N GLY A 284 8.82 -31.25 12.07
CA GLY A 284 9.78 -31.03 10.99
C GLY A 284 9.85 -29.58 10.53
N GLU A 285 10.91 -29.27 9.79
CA GLU A 285 11.18 -27.91 9.29
C GLU A 285 10.15 -27.47 8.24
N ARG A 286 9.59 -26.27 8.45
CA ARG A 286 8.65 -25.60 7.54
C ARG A 286 9.17 -24.21 7.19
N LEU A 287 8.77 -23.71 6.02
CA LEU A 287 9.10 -22.37 5.56
C LEU A 287 7.92 -21.41 5.78
N LEU A 288 8.18 -20.33 6.50
CA LEU A 288 7.29 -19.19 6.66
C LEU A 288 7.84 -18.00 5.87
N VAL A 289 7.04 -17.46 4.96
CA VAL A 289 7.39 -16.25 4.21
C VAL A 289 6.64 -15.08 4.82
N LEU A 290 7.38 -14.14 5.39
CA LEU A 290 6.86 -12.93 6.00
C LEU A 290 7.14 -11.73 5.11
N TYR A 291 6.14 -10.88 4.94
CA TYR A 291 6.31 -9.59 4.27
C TYR A 291 6.34 -8.49 5.32
N LEU A 292 7.17 -7.47 5.12
CA LEU A 292 7.28 -6.35 6.05
C LEU A 292 6.72 -5.08 5.45
N VAL A 293 6.12 -4.24 6.29
CA VAL A 293 5.66 -2.89 5.93
C VAL A 293 6.09 -1.93 7.03
N ASN A 294 6.21 -0.65 6.72
CA ASN A 294 6.36 0.34 7.79
C ASN A 294 4.99 0.59 8.44
N ASN A 295 4.98 0.90 9.73
CA ASN A 295 3.82 1.37 10.47
C ASN A 295 3.77 2.92 10.49
N GLN A 296 2.73 3.51 11.10
CA GLN A 296 2.52 4.96 11.11
C GLN A 296 3.69 5.77 11.72
N ASP A 297 4.48 5.14 12.60
CA ASP A 297 5.66 5.73 13.24
C ASP A 297 6.97 5.52 12.44
N GLY A 298 6.87 4.95 11.24
CA GLY A 298 8.02 4.66 10.38
C GLY A 298 8.84 3.44 10.83
N ARG A 299 8.30 2.59 11.72
CA ARG A 299 8.94 1.34 12.16
C ARG A 299 8.48 0.18 11.29
N LEU A 300 9.38 -0.73 10.94
CA LEU A 300 9.03 -1.97 10.25
C LEU A 300 8.16 -2.86 11.15
N VAL A 301 7.12 -3.45 10.57
CA VAL A 301 6.19 -4.41 11.19
C VAL A 301 5.88 -5.53 10.19
N VAL A 302 5.40 -6.67 10.69
CA VAL A 302 5.03 -7.82 9.88
C VAL A 302 3.63 -7.62 9.28
N LEU A 303 3.54 -7.74 7.97
CA LEU A 303 2.28 -7.69 7.24
C LEU A 303 1.40 -8.89 7.63
N SER A 304 0.19 -8.59 8.09
CA SER A 304 -0.78 -9.56 8.60
C SER A 304 -2.20 -9.14 8.24
N GLY A 305 -3.08 -10.14 8.14
CA GLY A 305 -4.50 -9.98 7.82
C GLY A 305 -4.81 -10.21 6.33
N ASP A 306 -6.10 -10.28 6.03
CA ASP A 306 -6.59 -10.46 4.66
C ASP A 306 -6.33 -9.18 3.85
N LEU A 307 -5.32 -9.20 2.97
CA LEU A 307 -5.20 -8.15 1.97
C LEU A 307 -6.23 -8.35 0.84
N PRO A 308 -6.87 -7.28 0.35
CA PRO A 308 -7.69 -7.35 -0.85
C PRO A 308 -6.90 -7.97 -2.03
N PRO A 309 -7.52 -8.79 -2.90
CA PRO A 309 -6.84 -9.45 -4.02
C PRO A 309 -6.09 -8.50 -4.96
N ALA A 310 -6.57 -7.27 -5.12
CA ALA A 310 -5.92 -6.22 -5.89
C ALA A 310 -4.60 -5.73 -5.25
N LEU A 311 -4.59 -5.59 -3.92
CA LEU A 311 -3.39 -5.23 -3.18
C LEU A 311 -2.41 -6.41 -3.13
N ALA A 312 -2.91 -7.65 -3.02
CA ALA A 312 -2.08 -8.85 -3.16
C ALA A 312 -1.45 -8.95 -4.56
N ALA A 313 -2.19 -8.66 -5.63
CA ALA A 313 -1.69 -8.64 -7.01
C ALA A 313 -0.67 -7.50 -7.24
N PHE A 314 -0.91 -6.32 -6.68
CA PHE A 314 -0.02 -5.16 -6.76
C PHE A 314 1.28 -5.36 -5.94
N LEU A 315 1.19 -6.03 -4.79
CA LEU A 315 2.33 -6.35 -3.92
C LEU A 315 3.11 -7.59 -4.37
N GLY A 316 2.89 -8.06 -5.60
CA GLY A 316 3.65 -9.16 -6.21
C GLY A 316 3.24 -10.56 -5.72
N SER A 317 1.95 -10.78 -5.45
CA SER A 317 1.40 -12.03 -4.88
C SER A 317 1.88 -12.31 -3.45
N ALA A 318 1.87 -11.27 -2.60
CA ALA A 318 2.21 -11.42 -1.19
C ALA A 318 1.19 -12.32 -0.47
N ASP A 319 1.65 -13.44 0.07
CA ASP A 319 0.84 -14.37 0.86
C ASP A 319 0.58 -13.82 2.26
N THR A 320 -0.47 -13.02 2.36
CA THR A 320 -0.83 -12.26 3.56
C THR A 320 -1.54 -13.09 4.62
N LYS A 321 -1.99 -14.30 4.22
CA LYS A 321 -2.56 -15.32 5.11
C LYS A 321 -1.50 -16.18 5.78
N ALA A 322 -0.23 -16.10 5.35
CA ALA A 322 0.85 -16.89 5.93
C ALA A 322 0.99 -16.68 7.44
N VAL A 323 0.86 -15.43 7.91
CA VAL A 323 0.92 -15.11 9.35
C VAL A 323 -0.25 -15.71 10.11
N VAL A 324 -1.47 -15.61 9.58
CA VAL A 324 -2.67 -16.15 10.23
C VAL A 324 -2.59 -17.66 10.34
N ARG A 325 -2.25 -18.36 9.24
CA ARG A 325 -2.08 -19.82 9.24
C ARG A 325 -0.98 -20.27 10.20
N PHE A 326 0.14 -19.55 10.23
CA PHE A 326 1.22 -19.85 11.17
C PHE A 326 0.78 -19.67 12.63
N LEU A 327 0.02 -18.63 12.93
CA LEU A 327 -0.50 -18.40 14.29
C LEU A 327 -1.55 -19.46 14.67
N GLU A 328 -2.36 -19.93 13.73
CA GLU A 328 -3.26 -21.08 13.89
C GLU A 328 -2.50 -22.36 14.24
N GLU A 329 -1.45 -22.67 13.48
CA GLU A 329 -0.57 -23.82 13.74
C GLU A 329 0.14 -23.69 15.11
N PHE A 330 0.65 -22.50 15.43
CA PHE A 330 1.31 -22.25 16.70
C PHE A 330 0.35 -22.38 17.88
N HIS A 331 -0.87 -21.86 17.78
CA HIS A 331 -1.91 -21.99 18.81
C HIS A 331 -2.29 -23.44 19.06
N ALA A 332 -2.46 -24.23 17.99
CA ALA A 332 -2.70 -25.66 18.10
C ALA A 332 -1.53 -26.39 18.80
N PHE A 333 -0.29 -26.04 18.46
CA PHE A 333 0.91 -26.60 19.07
C PHE A 333 1.01 -26.33 20.59
N VAL A 334 0.76 -25.09 21.02
CA VAL A 334 0.82 -24.74 22.45
C VAL A 334 -0.45 -25.14 23.21
N GLY A 335 -1.55 -25.42 22.50
CA GLY A 335 -2.86 -25.76 23.08
C GLY A 335 -3.70 -24.54 23.48
N LEU A 336 -3.46 -23.38 22.87
CA LEU A 336 -4.18 -22.14 23.14
C LEU A 336 -5.37 -22.03 22.16
N PRO A 337 -6.63 -21.95 22.63
CA PRO A 337 -7.78 -21.82 21.73
C PRO A 337 -7.75 -20.48 21.01
N LEU A 338 -8.04 -20.49 19.71
CA LEU A 338 -8.04 -19.31 18.86
C LEU A 338 -9.30 -18.47 18.97
#